data_AF-A0A4U5WS92-F1
#
_entry.id   AF-A0A4U5WS92-F1
#
_cell.length_a   1.000
_cell.length_b   1.000
_cell.length_c   1.000
_cell.angle_alpha   90.00
_cell.angle_beta   90.00
_cell.angle_gamma   90.00
#
_symmetry.space_group_name_H-M   'P 1'
#
loop_
_entity.id
_entity.type
_entity.pdbx_description
1 polymer ?
#
loop_
_entity_poly.entity_id
_entity_poly.type
_entity_poly.pdbx_seq_one_letter_code
_entity_poly.pdbx_strand_id
1 'polypeptide(L)'
;MTASLTCRKIHSLESGSVYAWETAEGVTGNILIDPEGSVARPCTPEGIPLGDMLLDKNIGNVENPDPDPKLRRAFLIVASAIFQEGERQGKLPDAITRTYW
;
A
#
# COMPACT_ATOMS: atom_id res chain seq x y z
N MET A 1 13.12 6.73 -19.41
CA MET A 1 11.89 6.13 -18.86
C MET A 1 11.61 6.86 -17.56
N THR A 2 10.42 7.43 -17.41
CA THR A 2 9.95 8.00 -16.14
C THR A 2 9.57 6.85 -15.22
N ALA A 3 10.18 6.77 -14.05
CA ALA A 3 9.82 5.78 -13.04
C ALA A 3 8.46 6.16 -12.45
N SER A 4 7.47 5.28 -12.50
CA SER A 4 6.16 5.54 -11.91
C SER A 4 5.70 4.43 -10.97
N LEU A 5 5.11 4.82 -9.84
CA LEU A 5 4.25 3.98 -9.02
C LEU A 5 2.81 4.15 -9.51
N THR A 6 2.12 3.04 -9.76
CA THR A 6 0.67 3.01 -9.94
C THR A 6 0.02 2.20 -8.83
N CYS A 7 -1.10 2.68 -8.32
CA CYS A 7 -1.87 2.01 -7.30
C CYS A 7 -3.35 2.28 -7.51
N ARG A 8 -4.19 1.25 -7.45
CA ARG A 8 -5.63 1.36 -7.70
C ARG A 8 -6.42 0.51 -6.73
N LYS A 9 -7.46 1.09 -6.14
CA LYS A 9 -8.42 0.36 -5.31
C LYS A 9 -9.17 -0.65 -6.18
N ILE A 10 -9.19 -1.91 -5.75
CA ILE A 10 -9.87 -3.01 -6.45
C ILE A 10 -11.10 -3.51 -5.69
N HIS A 11 -11.07 -3.47 -4.35
CA HIS A 11 -12.20 -3.87 -3.50
C HIS A 11 -12.34 -2.95 -2.29
N SER A 12 -13.58 -2.79 -1.84
CA SER A 12 -13.92 -2.27 -0.52
C SER A 12 -14.64 -3.37 0.24
N LEU A 13 -14.03 -3.83 1.32
CA LEU A 13 -14.48 -4.92 2.17
C LEU A 13 -14.79 -4.38 3.57
N GLU A 14 -15.45 -5.19 4.40
CA GLU A 14 -15.60 -4.88 5.83
C GLU A 14 -14.25 -4.75 6.54
N SER A 15 -13.24 -5.50 6.09
CA SER A 15 -11.87 -5.45 6.59
C SER A 15 -11.06 -4.25 6.05
N GLY A 16 -11.62 -3.44 5.15
CA GLY A 16 -10.98 -2.25 4.61
C GLY A 16 -10.90 -2.19 3.08
N SER A 17 -10.01 -1.35 2.55
CA SER A 17 -9.83 -1.12 1.11
C SER A 17 -8.62 -1.89 0.58
N VAL A 18 -8.81 -2.69 -0.46
CA VAL A 18 -7.74 -3.43 -1.15
C VAL A 18 -7.28 -2.65 -2.37
N TYR A 19 -5.97 -2.52 -2.51
CA TYR A 19 -5.33 -1.87 -3.65
C TYR A 19 -4.36 -2.81 -4.35
N ALA A 20 -4.43 -2.86 -5.68
CA ALA A 20 -3.38 -3.41 -6.51
C ALA A 20 -2.34 -2.33 -6.81
N TRP A 21 -1.05 -2.69 -6.87
CA TRP A 21 0.04 -1.76 -7.16
C TRP A 21 1.11 -2.36 -8.07
N GLU A 22 1.81 -1.47 -8.77
CA GLU A 22 2.97 -1.75 -9.59
C GLU A 22 3.99 -0.61 -9.42
N THR A 23 5.23 -0.94 -9.05
CA THR A 23 6.34 0.03 -8.97
C THR A 23 7.06 0.17 -10.31
N ALA A 24 7.89 1.21 -10.42
CA ALA A 24 8.69 1.45 -11.61
C ALA A 24 9.66 0.31 -11.96
N GLU A 25 10.07 -0.46 -10.95
CA GLU A 25 10.94 -1.62 -11.10
C GLU A 25 10.19 -2.90 -11.48
N GLY A 26 8.88 -2.82 -11.74
CA GLY A 26 8.02 -3.95 -12.11
C GLY A 26 7.63 -4.85 -10.93
N VAL A 27 7.84 -4.40 -9.69
CA VAL A 27 7.35 -5.13 -8.51
C VAL A 27 5.85 -4.88 -8.41
N THR A 28 5.07 -5.95 -8.24
CA THR A 28 3.62 -5.89 -8.13
C THR A 28 3.14 -6.54 -6.84
N GLY A 29 1.93 -6.18 -6.41
CA GLY A 29 1.29 -6.80 -5.26
C GLY A 29 -0.04 -6.18 -4.92
N ASN A 30 -0.61 -6.60 -3.79
CA ASN A 30 -1.80 -5.99 -3.22
C ASN A 30 -1.55 -5.56 -1.78
N ILE A 31 -2.26 -4.53 -1.36
CA ILE A 31 -2.20 -3.97 -0.01
C ILE A 31 -3.61 -3.71 0.50
N LEU A 32 -3.88 -4.18 1.71
CA LEU A 32 -5.11 -3.91 2.44
C LEU A 32 -4.85 -2.74 3.37
N ILE A 33 -5.64 -1.69 3.21
CA ILE A 33 -5.73 -0.59 4.17
C ILE A 33 -6.97 -0.84 5.03
N ASP A 34 -6.81 -0.84 6.34
CA ASP A 34 -7.90 -1.05 7.28
C ASP A 34 -9.02 0.00 7.17
N PRO A 35 -10.20 -0.22 7.78
CA PRO A 35 -11.33 0.69 7.66
C PRO A 35 -11.05 2.09 8.21
N GLU A 36 -10.15 2.21 9.19
CA GLU A 36 -9.74 3.49 9.78
C GLU A 36 -8.74 4.26 8.90
N GLY A 37 -8.18 3.62 7.86
CA GLY A 37 -7.20 4.25 6.98
C GLY A 37 -5.84 4.47 7.65
N SER A 38 -5.49 3.66 8.63
CA SER A 38 -4.31 3.81 9.51
C SER A 38 -3.32 2.66 9.37
N VAL A 39 -3.80 1.44 9.14
CA VAL A 39 -2.96 0.24 9.08
C VAL A 39 -2.94 -0.30 7.65
N ALA A 40 -1.75 -0.58 7.15
CA ALA A 40 -1.52 -1.19 5.85
C ALA A 40 -0.89 -2.58 6.02
N ARG A 41 -1.37 -3.56 5.24
CA ARG A 41 -0.87 -4.95 5.24
C ARG A 41 -0.75 -5.50 3.82
N PRO A 42 0.29 -6.28 3.48
CA PRO A 42 0.27 -7.10 2.27
C PRO A 42 -0.94 -8.03 2.28
N CYS A 43 -1.54 -8.27 1.12
CA CYS A 43 -2.70 -9.16 1.02
C CYS A 43 -2.79 -9.86 -0.34
N THR A 44 -3.68 -10.85 -0.44
CA THR A 44 -4.15 -11.39 -1.72
C THR A 44 -5.05 -10.38 -2.43
N PRO A 45 -5.37 -10.56 -3.73
CA PRO A 45 -6.34 -9.71 -4.42
C PRO A 45 -7.71 -9.66 -3.73
N GLU A 46 -8.10 -10.73 -3.05
CA GLU A 46 -9.36 -10.85 -2.30
C GLU A 46 -9.31 -10.18 -0.92
N GLY A 47 -8.17 -9.59 -0.53
CA GLY A 47 -8.00 -8.89 0.73
C GLY A 47 -7.63 -9.77 1.92
N ILE A 48 -7.13 -10.98 1.69
CA ILE A 48 -6.65 -11.87 2.77
C ILE A 48 -5.22 -11.46 3.12
N PRO A 49 -4.91 -11.07 4.37
CA PRO A 49 -3.55 -10.67 4.76
C PRO A 49 -2.51 -11.74 4.46
N LEU A 50 -1.32 -11.32 4.00
CA LEU A 50 -0.19 -12.19 3.70
C LEU A 50 0.94 -11.93 4.71
N GLY A 51 1.24 -12.94 5.52
CA GLY A 51 2.25 -12.84 6.58
C GLY A 51 1.86 -11.84 7.67
N ASP A 52 2.86 -11.47 8.48
CA ASP A 52 2.66 -10.61 9.66
C ASP A 52 3.17 -9.17 9.47
N MET A 53 3.67 -8.84 8.27
CA MET A 53 4.20 -7.51 7.97
C MET A 53 3.08 -6.47 7.97
N LEU A 54 3.25 -5.37 8.69
CA LEU A 54 2.30 -4.25 8.67
C LEU A 54 3.00 -2.91 8.85
N LEU A 55 2.31 -1.85 8.42
CA LEU A 55 2.66 -0.47 8.71
C LEU A 55 1.46 0.21 9.37
N ASP A 56 1.62 0.67 10.60
CA ASP A 56 0.71 1.61 11.25
C ASP A 56 1.27 3.03 11.10
N LYS A 57 0.56 3.89 10.40
CA LYS A 57 1.00 5.28 10.17
C LYS A 57 1.08 6.10 11.45
N ASN A 58 0.38 5.70 12.52
CA ASN A 58 0.40 6.40 13.81
C ASN A 58 1.63 6.03 14.66
N ILE A 59 2.23 4.85 14.42
CA ILE A 59 3.43 4.38 15.11
C ILE A 59 4.70 4.76 14.32
N GLY A 60 4.62 4.72 12.99
CA GLY A 60 5.69 5.13 12.08
C GLY A 60 6.77 4.07 11.82
N ASN A 61 6.68 2.90 12.44
CA ASN A 61 7.58 1.77 12.20
C ASN A 61 6.86 0.61 11.49
N VAL A 62 7.59 -0.13 10.66
CA VAL A 62 7.13 -1.41 10.11
C VAL A 62 7.32 -2.50 11.16
N GLU A 63 6.27 -3.28 11.39
CA GLU A 63 6.34 -4.49 12.19
C GLU A 63 6.53 -5.70 11.28
N ASN A 64 7.27 -6.70 11.78
CA ASN A 64 7.57 -7.97 11.09
C ASN A 64 7.99 -7.80 9.62
N PRO A 65 9.06 -7.03 9.34
CA PRO A 65 9.46 -6.72 7.97
C PRO A 65 9.76 -7.99 7.17
N ASP A 66 9.25 -8.05 5.94
CA ASP A 66 9.58 -9.11 4.99
C ASP A 66 11.11 -9.20 4.81
N PRO A 67 11.71 -10.40 4.78
CA PRO A 67 13.15 -10.57 4.61
C PRO A 67 13.66 -10.05 3.26
N ASP A 68 12.84 -10.05 2.20
CA ASP A 68 13.18 -9.49 0.90
C ASP A 68 13.17 -7.95 0.97
N PRO A 69 14.34 -7.29 0.84
CA PRO A 69 14.43 -5.84 0.89
C PRO A 69 13.68 -5.15 -0.25
N LYS A 70 13.49 -5.80 -1.40
CA LYS A 70 12.74 -5.23 -2.54
C LYS A 70 11.26 -5.18 -2.23
N LEU A 71 10.68 -6.29 -1.75
CA LEU A 71 9.26 -6.35 -1.38
C LEU A 71 8.96 -5.39 -0.23
N ARG A 72 9.79 -5.39 0.81
CA ARG A 72 9.64 -4.46 1.94
C ARG A 72 9.67 -3.00 1.50
N ARG A 73 10.62 -2.62 0.62
CA ARG A 73 10.72 -1.25 0.10
C ARG A 73 9.52 -0.88 -0.75
N ALA A 74 9.08 -1.77 -1.64
CA ALA A 74 7.92 -1.54 -2.49
C ALA A 74 6.66 -1.32 -1.65
N PHE A 75 6.41 -2.20 -0.67
CA PHE A 75 5.32 -2.07 0.29
C PHE A 75 5.31 -0.72 1.01
N LEU A 76 6.46 -0.32 1.55
CA LEU A 76 6.61 0.96 2.26
C LEU A 76 6.30 2.17 1.38
N ILE A 77 6.81 2.17 0.14
CA ILE A 77 6.56 3.24 -0.83
C ILE A 77 5.07 3.33 -1.15
N VAL A 78 4.42 2.20 -1.41
CA VAL A 78 3.00 2.13 -1.74
C VAL A 78 2.14 2.59 -0.57
N ALA A 79 2.35 2.03 0.62
CA ALA A 79 1.59 2.36 1.83
C ALA A 79 1.71 3.86 2.16
N SER A 80 2.94 4.40 2.10
CA SER A 80 3.18 5.83 2.33
C SER A 80 2.48 6.71 1.29
N ALA A 81 2.48 6.31 0.02
CA ALA A 81 1.78 7.05 -1.02
C ALA A 81 0.26 7.06 -0.79
N ILE A 82 -0.33 5.93 -0.35
CA ILE A 82 -1.76 5.84 -0.04
C ILE A 82 -2.12 6.72 1.15
N PHE A 83 -1.36 6.65 2.25
CA PHE A 83 -1.63 7.47 3.42
C PHE A 83 -1.48 8.95 3.16
N GLN A 84 -0.39 9.38 2.51
CA GLN A 84 -0.17 10.78 2.16
C GLN A 84 -1.27 11.33 1.24
N GLU A 85 -1.68 10.55 0.25
CA GLU A 85 -2.76 10.96 -0.64
C GLU A 85 -4.11 10.96 0.08
N GLY A 86 -4.33 10.00 0.98
CA GLY A 86 -5.50 9.94 1.84
C GLY A 86 -5.63 11.17 2.74
N GLU A 87 -4.54 11.59 3.37
CA GLU A 87 -4.46 12.83 4.15
C GLU A 87 -4.72 14.06 3.30
N ARG A 88 -4.13 14.12 2.09
CA ARG A 88 -4.33 15.23 1.15
C ARG A 88 -5.79 15.36 0.71
N GLN A 89 -6.47 14.24 0.48
CA GLN A 89 -7.87 14.22 0.01
C GLN A 89 -8.91 14.24 1.14
N GLY A 90 -8.49 14.00 2.39
CA GLY A 90 -9.39 13.75 3.51
C GLY A 90 -10.14 12.41 3.44
N LYS A 91 -9.78 11.54 2.49
CA LYS A 91 -10.36 10.19 2.29
C LYS A 91 -9.39 9.31 1.51
N LEU A 92 -9.50 7.99 1.69
CA LEU A 92 -8.67 7.04 0.94
C LEU A 92 -8.91 7.16 -0.58
N PRO A 93 -7.85 7.36 -1.39
CA PRO A 93 -7.96 7.61 -2.82
C PRO A 93 -8.43 6.37 -3.58
N ASP A 94 -9.04 6.54 -4.74
CA ASP A 94 -9.40 5.41 -5.61
C ASP A 94 -8.24 4.96 -6.51
N ALA A 95 -7.36 5.89 -6.86
CA ALA A 95 -6.15 5.62 -7.62
C ALA A 95 -5.04 6.63 -7.28
N ILE A 96 -3.80 6.19 -7.39
CA ILE A 96 -2.59 6.99 -7.23
C ILE A 96 -1.66 6.67 -8.40
N THR A 97 -1.17 7.72 -9.04
CA THR A 97 -0.04 7.65 -9.96
C THR A 97 1.02 8.63 -9.48
N ARG A 98 2.20 8.15 -9.09
CA ARG A 98 3.34 9.00 -8.73
C ARG A 98 4.47 8.79 -9.72
N THR A 99 4.94 9.87 -10.31
CA THR A 99 6.10 9.87 -11.20
C THR A 99 7.31 10.41 -10.45
N TYR A 100 8.43 9.69 -10.51
CA TYR A 100 9.72 10.10 -9.96
C TYR A 100 10.61 10.57 -11.11
N TRP A 101 11.34 11.67 -10.89
CA TRP A 101 12.24 12.30 -11.85
C TRP A 101 13.70 12.07 -11.45
#